data_AF-A0A1B0GLE3-F1
#
_entry.id   AF-A0A1B0GLE3-F1
#
_cell.length_a   1.000
_cell.length_b   1.000
_cell.length_c   1.000
_cell.angle_alpha   90.00
_cell.angle_beta   90.00
_cell.angle_gamma   90.00
#
_symmetry.space_group_name_H-M   'P 1'
#
loop_
_entity.id
_entity.type
_entity.pdbx_description
1 polymer ?
#
loop_
_entity_poly.entity_id
_entity_poly.type
_entity_poly.pdbx_seq_one_letter_code
_entity_poly.pdbx_strand_id
1 'polypeptide(L)'
;MKIYAIDQGRTKAIDQMQQEYKCCGAVRFEDWKRSTWLSGAEDELIFPSEDRLVPDSCCISTSYLCGLRDHPSNIYYTGCIYQMSEDLRHHLIILGTMAAGASMIPIFGMIISCCLYVKLYKFIG
;
A
#
# COMPACT_ATOMS: atom_id res chain seq x y z
N MET A 1 -13.27 -1.79 0.38
CA MET A 1 -13.69 -2.74 -0.68
C MET A 1 -14.96 -2.31 -1.45
N LYS A 2 -15.42 -1.05 -1.38
CA LYS A 2 -16.67 -0.61 -2.04
C LYS A 2 -16.65 -0.61 -3.58
N ILE A 3 -15.47 -0.68 -4.21
CA ILE A 3 -15.29 -0.53 -5.67
C ILE A 3 -14.64 -1.79 -6.26
N TYR A 4 -14.47 -2.82 -5.43
CA TYR A 4 -13.96 -4.09 -5.88
C TYR A 4 -14.96 -4.76 -6.84
N ALA A 5 -14.45 -5.32 -7.93
CA ALA A 5 -15.22 -5.89 -9.04
C ALA A 5 -16.12 -4.90 -9.82
N ILE A 6 -16.03 -3.59 -9.54
CA ILE A 6 -16.68 -2.52 -10.33
C ILE A 6 -15.66 -1.83 -11.24
N ASP A 7 -14.41 -1.72 -10.80
CA ASP A 7 -13.31 -1.14 -11.59
C ASP A 7 -12.17 -2.15 -11.70
N GLN A 8 -11.78 -2.49 -12.93
CA GLN A 8 -10.76 -3.51 -13.19
C GLN A 8 -9.39 -3.13 -12.61
N GLY A 9 -8.99 -1.86 -12.71
CA GLY A 9 -7.70 -1.38 -12.22
C GLY A 9 -7.61 -1.47 -10.70
N ARG A 10 -8.67 -1.05 -10.01
CA ARG A 10 -8.76 -1.11 -8.54
C ARG A 10 -8.89 -2.54 -8.04
N THR A 11 -9.63 -3.39 -8.75
CA THR A 11 -9.76 -4.83 -8.44
C THR A 11 -8.38 -5.48 -8.50
N LYS A 12 -7.66 -5.29 -9.62
CA LYS A 12 -6.31 -5.82 -9.79
C LYS A 12 -5.34 -5.31 -8.72
N ALA A 13 -5.39 -4.01 -8.39
CA ALA A 13 -4.54 -3.44 -7.35
C ALA A 13 -4.83 -4.05 -5.97
N ILE A 14 -6.11 -4.27 -5.64
CA ILE A 14 -6.50 -4.95 -4.40
C ILE A 14 -6.03 -6.42 -4.40
N ASP A 15 -6.19 -7.14 -5.51
CA ASP A 15 -5.75 -8.53 -5.62
C ASP A 15 -4.24 -8.67 -5.46
N GLN A 16 -3.48 -7.79 -6.10
CA GLN A 16 -2.02 -7.74 -5.98
C GLN A 16 -1.62 -7.46 -4.53
N MET A 17 -2.24 -6.46 -3.90
CA MET A 17 -1.99 -6.11 -2.50
C MET A 17 -2.27 -7.29 -1.56
N GLN A 18 -3.33 -8.04 -1.80
CA GLN A 18 -3.69 -9.22 -0.99
C GLN A 18 -2.71 -10.36 -1.11
N GLN A 19 -2.23 -10.64 -2.33
CA GLN A 19 -1.25 -11.68 -2.58
C GLN A 19 0.15 -11.29 -2.07
N GLU A 20 0.56 -10.04 -2.27
CA GLU A 20 1.88 -9.55 -1.90
C GLU A 20 2.04 -9.44 -0.39
N TYR A 21 1.05 -8.86 0.29
CA TYR A 21 1.06 -8.71 1.75
C TYR A 21 0.44 -9.87 2.51
N LYS A 22 0.02 -10.94 1.82
CA LYS A 22 -0.55 -12.16 2.42
C LYS A 22 -1.65 -11.85 3.44
N CYS A 23 -2.66 -11.14 2.96
CA CYS A 23 -3.69 -10.53 3.79
C CYS A 23 -5.06 -10.64 3.12
N CYS A 24 -6.13 -10.45 3.89
CA CYS A 24 -7.48 -10.36 3.37
C CYS A 24 -8.28 -9.24 4.03
N GLY A 25 -8.93 -8.45 3.19
CA GLY A 25 -9.65 -7.25 3.61
C GLY A 25 -8.73 -6.09 4.02
N ALA A 26 -9.33 -4.99 4.45
CA ALA A 26 -8.57 -3.79 4.78
C ALA A 26 -7.94 -3.92 6.19
N VAL A 27 -8.77 -4.25 7.17
CA VAL A 27 -8.42 -4.48 8.57
C VAL A 27 -8.55 -5.96 8.93
N ARG A 28 -9.52 -6.65 8.33
CA ARG A 28 -9.78 -8.08 8.53
C ARG A 28 -10.57 -8.67 7.38
N PHE A 29 -10.59 -10.00 7.25
CA PHE A 29 -11.30 -10.67 6.15
C PHE A 29 -12.82 -10.39 6.18
N GLU A 30 -13.44 -10.19 7.34
CA GLU A 30 -14.88 -9.92 7.43
C GLU A 30 -15.30 -8.57 6.86
N ASP A 31 -14.35 -7.69 6.53
CA ASP A 31 -14.67 -6.44 5.85
C ASP A 31 -15.35 -6.68 4.49
N TRP A 32 -15.13 -7.86 3.89
CA TRP A 32 -15.82 -8.32 2.69
C TRP A 32 -17.33 -8.47 2.91
N LYS A 33 -17.78 -8.89 4.10
CA LYS A 33 -19.22 -9.03 4.42
C LYS A 33 -19.99 -7.70 4.33
N ARG A 34 -19.29 -6.58 4.42
CA ARG A 34 -19.85 -5.22 4.30
C ARG A 34 -19.52 -4.56 2.96
N SER A 35 -18.92 -5.30 2.04
CA SER A 35 -18.56 -4.79 0.71
C SER A 35 -19.77 -4.88 -0.23
N THR A 36 -19.80 -3.97 -1.21
CA THR A 36 -20.80 -3.97 -2.30
C THR A 36 -20.76 -5.27 -3.10
N TRP A 37 -19.57 -5.86 -3.25
CA TRP A 37 -19.33 -7.13 -3.91
C TRP A 37 -20.12 -8.32 -3.30
N LEU A 38 -20.35 -8.32 -1.99
CA LEU A 38 -21.15 -9.34 -1.29
C LEU A 38 -22.57 -8.88 -0.95
N SER A 39 -22.84 -7.57 -0.96
CA SER A 39 -24.14 -7.02 -0.57
C SER A 39 -25.22 -7.13 -1.65
N GLY A 40 -24.93 -7.81 -2.78
CA GLY A 40 -25.92 -8.11 -3.81
C GLY A 40 -26.20 -6.98 -4.82
N ALA A 41 -25.31 -5.99 -4.93
CA ALA A 41 -25.37 -5.00 -6.01
C ALA A 41 -24.78 -5.57 -7.32
N GLU A 42 -25.23 -6.76 -7.73
CA GLU A 42 -24.66 -7.52 -8.85
C GLU A 42 -24.79 -6.77 -10.18
N ASP A 43 -25.85 -5.98 -10.35
CA ASP A 43 -26.09 -5.16 -11.55
C ASP A 43 -24.99 -4.09 -11.79
N GLU A 44 -24.21 -3.73 -10.76
CA GLU A 44 -23.11 -2.77 -10.85
C GLU A 44 -21.73 -3.43 -10.99
N LEU A 45 -21.65 -4.76 -10.85
CA LEU A 45 -20.39 -5.50 -10.89
C LEU A 45 -20.01 -5.87 -12.33
N ILE A 46 -18.76 -5.59 -12.70
CA ILE A 46 -18.15 -6.12 -13.93
C ILE A 46 -17.88 -7.63 -13.77
N PHE A 47 -17.55 -8.08 -12.55
CA PHE A 47 -17.27 -9.47 -12.24
C PHE A 47 -18.16 -9.97 -11.09
N PRO A 48 -18.95 -11.04 -11.29
CA PRO A 48 -19.80 -11.57 -10.24
C PRO A 48 -18.99 -12.17 -9.10
N SER A 49 -19.57 -12.19 -7.90
CA SER A 49 -18.93 -12.79 -6.72
C SER A 49 -18.86 -14.32 -6.78
N GLU A 50 -19.74 -14.98 -7.55
CA GLU A 50 -19.83 -16.45 -7.67
C GLU A 50 -19.91 -17.13 -6.29
N ASP A 51 -20.76 -16.60 -5.40
CA ASP A 51 -20.97 -17.05 -4.01
C ASP A 51 -19.71 -17.04 -3.12
N ARG A 52 -18.59 -16.48 -3.60
CA ARG A 52 -17.37 -16.38 -2.82
C ARG A 52 -17.56 -15.40 -1.66
N LEU A 53 -17.10 -15.78 -0.47
CA LEU A 53 -17.11 -14.97 0.74
C LEU A 53 -15.97 -13.96 0.77
N VAL A 54 -14.91 -14.21 0.01
CA VAL A 54 -13.76 -13.32 -0.21
C VAL A 54 -13.21 -13.57 -1.62
N PRO A 55 -12.48 -12.64 -2.24
CA PRO A 55 -11.77 -12.91 -3.49
C PRO A 55 -10.78 -14.08 -3.40
N ASP A 56 -10.52 -14.74 -4.52
CA ASP A 56 -9.52 -15.81 -4.59
C ASP A 56 -8.09 -15.31 -4.30
N SER A 57 -7.83 -14.00 -4.45
CA SER A 57 -6.58 -13.35 -4.05
C SER A 57 -6.34 -13.30 -2.54
N CYS A 58 -7.38 -13.49 -1.71
CA CYS A 58 -7.25 -13.66 -0.26
C CYS A 58 -6.74 -15.05 0.16
N CYS A 59 -6.71 -16.01 -0.77
CA CYS A 59 -6.36 -17.38 -0.45
C CYS A 59 -4.87 -17.57 -0.19
N ILE A 60 -4.56 -18.49 0.72
CA ILE A 60 -3.18 -18.92 0.99
C ILE A 60 -2.60 -19.60 -0.25
N SER A 61 -3.40 -20.45 -0.89
CA SER A 61 -3.11 -21.03 -2.21
C SER A 61 -4.16 -20.55 -3.21
N THR A 62 -3.76 -19.62 -4.07
CA THR A 62 -4.64 -19.05 -5.09
C THR A 62 -5.11 -20.14 -6.05
N SER A 63 -6.40 -20.41 -6.03
CA SER A 63 -7.08 -21.34 -6.92
C SER A 63 -8.48 -20.82 -7.22
N TYR A 64 -9.04 -21.21 -8.36
CA TYR A 64 -10.37 -20.76 -8.78
C TYR A 64 -11.43 -21.18 -7.75
N LEU A 65 -12.25 -20.22 -7.31
CA LEU A 65 -13.31 -20.40 -6.31
C LEU A 65 -12.84 -20.83 -4.93
N CYS A 66 -11.56 -20.64 -4.61
CA CYS A 66 -11.05 -20.87 -3.27
C CYS A 66 -11.79 -20.02 -2.21
N GLY A 67 -12.19 -18.80 -2.57
CA GLY A 67 -12.89 -17.87 -1.69
C GLY A 67 -14.30 -18.28 -1.25
N LEU A 68 -14.82 -19.43 -1.71
CA LEU A 68 -16.09 -19.99 -1.24
C LEU A 68 -16.09 -20.35 0.25
N ARG A 69 -14.91 -20.62 0.84
CA ARG A 69 -14.75 -20.98 2.24
C ARG A 69 -13.74 -20.05 2.92
N ASP A 70 -14.15 -19.47 4.04
CA ASP A 70 -13.34 -18.56 4.85
C ASP A 70 -12.56 -19.27 5.96
N HIS A 71 -12.30 -20.57 5.86
CA HIS A 71 -11.54 -21.33 6.87
C HIS A 71 -10.11 -20.79 7.03
N PRO A 72 -9.52 -20.74 8.24
CA PRO A 72 -8.19 -20.15 8.48
C PRO A 72 -7.04 -20.88 7.77
N SER A 73 -7.25 -22.13 7.35
CA SER A 73 -6.27 -22.88 6.54
C SER A 73 -6.35 -22.57 5.04
N ASN A 74 -7.33 -21.78 4.62
CA ASN A 74 -7.62 -21.49 3.23
C ASN A 74 -7.34 -20.03 2.87
N ILE A 75 -7.63 -19.10 3.80
CA ILE A 75 -7.50 -17.66 3.57
C ILE A 75 -6.69 -16.97 4.66
N TYR A 76 -6.12 -15.81 4.34
CA TYR A 76 -5.50 -14.95 5.34
C TYR A 76 -6.57 -14.23 6.17
N TYR A 77 -6.41 -14.18 7.50
CA TYR A 77 -7.35 -13.47 8.39
C TYR A 77 -6.91 -12.04 8.71
N THR A 78 -5.62 -11.76 8.52
CA THR A 78 -4.98 -10.48 8.78
C THR A 78 -5.37 -9.46 7.71
N GLY A 79 -5.71 -8.24 8.13
CA GLY A 79 -5.94 -7.13 7.20
C GLY A 79 -4.66 -6.63 6.56
N CYS A 80 -4.78 -6.12 5.35
CA CYS A 80 -3.63 -5.63 4.60
C CYS A 80 -3.03 -4.35 5.17
N ILE A 81 -3.78 -3.58 5.97
CA ILE A 81 -3.29 -2.35 6.58
C ILE A 81 -2.03 -2.56 7.41
N TYR A 82 -1.91 -3.69 8.10
CA TYR A 82 -0.81 -3.94 9.03
C TYR A 82 0.53 -4.02 8.30
N GLN A 83 0.64 -4.95 7.35
CA GLN A 83 1.88 -5.14 6.59
C GLN A 83 2.17 -3.97 5.66
N MET A 84 1.16 -3.47 4.94
CA MET A 84 1.31 -2.31 4.06
C MET A 84 1.79 -1.07 4.81
N SER A 85 1.26 -0.81 6.00
CA SER A 85 1.67 0.36 6.79
C SER A 85 3.11 0.26 7.30
N GLU A 86 3.56 -0.95 7.65
CA GLU A 86 4.92 -1.19 8.11
C GLU A 86 5.92 -1.01 6.96
N ASP A 87 5.59 -1.55 5.78
CA ASP A 87 6.41 -1.39 4.59
C ASP A 87 6.48 0.10 4.16
N LEU A 88 5.36 0.81 4.18
CA LEU A 88 5.34 2.26 3.94
C LEU A 88 6.20 3.03 4.94
N ARG A 89 6.10 2.70 6.24
CA ARG A 89 6.89 3.33 7.30
C ARG A 89 8.38 3.11 7.08
N HIS A 90 8.79 1.89 6.76
CA HIS A 90 10.19 1.56 6.48
C HIS A 90 10.76 2.39 5.32
N HIS A 91 10.03 2.47 4.21
CA HIS A 91 10.45 3.26 3.05
C HIS A 91 10.52 4.76 3.38
N LEU A 92 9.56 5.30 4.14
CA LEU A 92 9.57 6.70 4.57
C LEU A 92 10.77 7.03 5.47
N ILE A 93 11.17 6.12 6.36
CA ILE A 93 12.35 6.32 7.21
C ILE A 93 13.63 6.37 6.36
N ILE A 94 13.75 5.48 5.37
CA ILE A 94 14.92 5.46 4.47
C ILE A 94 14.99 6.76 3.66
N LEU A 95 13.89 7.17 3.03
CA LEU A 95 13.84 8.41 2.27
C LEU A 95 14.08 9.64 3.15
N GLY A 96 13.52 9.67 4.35
CA GLY A 96 13.69 10.75 5.31
C GLY A 96 15.14 10.91 5.75
N THR A 97 15.84 9.81 6.03
CA THR A 97 17.26 9.84 6.41
C THR A 97 18.15 10.27 5.25
N MET A 98 17.90 9.78 4.03
CA MET A 98 18.61 10.22 2.83
C MET A 98 18.41 11.71 2.56
N ALA A 99 17.18 12.22 2.66
CA ALA A 99 16.86 13.63 2.46
C ALA A 99 17.55 14.51 3.50
N ALA A 100 17.47 14.14 4.78
CA ALA A 100 18.14 14.87 5.86
C ALA A 100 19.66 14.93 5.67
N GLY A 101 20.28 13.81 5.27
CA GLY A 101 21.70 13.75 4.95
C GLY A 101 22.08 14.65 3.77
N ALA A 102 21.31 14.59 2.69
CA ALA A 102 21.53 15.41 1.50
C ALA A 102 21.36 16.91 1.79
N SER A 103 20.45 17.31 2.67
CA SER A 103 20.26 18.71 3.07
C SER A 103 21.45 19.32 3.80
N MET A 104 22.33 18.52 4.42
CA MET A 104 23.53 19.06 5.08
C MET A 104 24.57 19.58 4.08
N ILE A 105 24.70 18.95 2.91
CA ILE A 105 25.67 19.33 1.87
C ILE A 105 25.52 20.81 1.42
N PRO A 106 24.32 21.28 1.00
CA PRO A 106 24.15 22.68 0.60
C PRO A 106 24.33 23.65 1.79
N ILE A 107 24.03 23.24 3.03
CA ILE A 107 24.28 24.08 4.21
C ILE A 107 25.78 24.36 4.36
N PHE A 108 26.62 23.32 4.27
CA PHE A 108 28.08 23.52 4.28
C PHE A 108 28.55 24.36 3.08
N GLY A 109 27.98 24.14 1.89
CA GLY A 109 28.25 24.96 0.71
C GLY A 109 27.95 26.44 0.93
N MET A 110 26.81 26.77 1.56
CA MET A 110 26.45 28.14 1.90
C MET A 110 27.42 28.75 2.90
N ILE A 111 27.80 28.03 3.96
CA ILE A 111 28.76 28.53 4.95
C ILE A 111 30.11 28.85 4.30
N ILE A 112 30.64 27.93 3.50
CA ILE A 112 31.92 28.12 2.79
C ILE A 112 31.82 29.29 1.81
N SER A 113 30.73 29.40 1.06
CA SER A 113 30.48 30.51 0.14
C SER A 113 30.47 31.86 0.86
N CYS A 114 29.78 31.96 2.01
CA CYS A 114 29.77 33.16 2.83
C CYS A 114 31.17 33.51 3.36
N CYS A 115 31.92 32.54 3.88
CA CYS A 115 33.28 32.77 4.37
C CYS A 115 34.22 33.26 3.25
N LEU A 116 34.12 32.66 2.07
CA LEU A 116 34.91 33.05 0.90
C LEU A 116 34.55 34.47 0.45
N TYR A 117 33.26 34.80 0.36
CA TYR A 117 32.78 36.12 -0.03
C TYR A 117 33.33 37.23 0.87
N VAL A 118 33.28 37.07 2.20
CA VAL A 118 33.80 38.05 3.16
C VAL A 118 35.30 38.26 2.99
N LYS A 119 36.07 37.18 2.78
CA LYS A 119 37.52 37.29 2.55
C LYS A 119 37.85 37.98 1.23
N LEU A 120 37.13 37.66 0.15
CA LEU A 120 37.34 38.30 -1.15
C LEU A 120 37.00 39.79 -1.10
N TYR A 121 35.88 40.16 -0.48
CA TYR A 121 35.48 41.55 -0.31
C TYR A 121 36.56 42.37 0.45
N LYS A 122 37.09 41.81 1.55
CA LYS A 122 38.15 42.45 2.34
C LYS A 122 39.50 42.56 1.62
N PHE A 123 39.76 41.71 0.62
CA PHE A 123 41.00 41.74 -0.16
C PHE A 123 40.96 42.78 -1.28
N ILE A 124 39.78 43.06 -1.83
CA ILE A 124 39.58 43.97 -2.97
C ILE A 124 39.31 45.41 -2.53
N GLY A 125 38.73 45.61 -1.34
CA GLY A 125 38.44 46.93 -0.76
C GLY A 125 39.48 47.44 0.23
#